data_AF-A0A3B8M8W3-F1
#
_entry.id   AF-A0A3B8M8W3-F1
#
_cell.length_a   1.000
_cell.length_b   1.000
_cell.length_c   1.000
_cell.angle_alpha   90.00
_cell.angle_beta   90.00
_cell.angle_gamma   90.00
#
_symmetry.space_group_name_H-M   'P 1'
#
loop_
_entity.id
_entity.type
_entity.pdbx_description
1 polymer ?
#
loop_
_entity_poly.entity_id
_entity_poly.type
_entity_poly.pdbx_seq_one_letter_code
_entity_poly.pdbx_strand_id
1 'polypeptide(L)' 'MGLEIQGSVASGWEPVKDRFEYNFEHLGELGASVCVLFEGEMVVDLWAGDRDLEGNPWL' A
#
# COMPACT_ATOMS: atom_id res chain seq x y z
N MET A 1 -4.06 7.65 15.31
CA MET A 1 -3.84 8.29 13.99
C MET A 1 -3.74 7.12 13.04
N GLY A 2 -4.79 6.89 12.27
CA GLY A 2 -4.88 5.69 11.42
C GLY A 2 -3.84 5.74 10.31
N LEU A 3 -3.34 4.58 9.90
CA LEU A 3 -2.53 4.45 8.70
C LEU A 3 -3.34 4.95 7.50
N GLU A 4 -2.78 5.87 6.72
CA GLU A 4 -3.38 6.36 5.48
C GLU A 4 -2.67 5.67 4.31
N ILE A 5 -3.43 4.87 3.55
CA ILE A 5 -2.93 4.32 2.28
C ILE A 5 -2.93 5.42 1.23
N GLN A 6 -1.78 5.60 0.59
CA GLN A 6 -1.56 6.51 -0.52
C GLN A 6 -1.52 5.75 -1.85
N GLY A 7 -1.80 6.45 -2.95
CA GLY A 7 -1.72 5.91 -4.30
C GLY A 7 -3.09 5.62 -4.95
N SER A 8 -3.13 4.71 -5.92
CA SER A 8 -4.33 4.41 -6.72
C SER A 8 -4.51 2.92 -7.01
N VAL A 9 -5.79 2.53 -7.15
CA VAL A 9 -6.21 1.18 -7.50
C VAL A 9 -7.30 1.30 -8.57
N ALA A 10 -7.11 0.60 -9.69
CA ALA A 10 -8.09 0.51 -10.76
C ALA A 10 -9.29 -0.35 -10.33
N SER A 11 -10.47 -0.08 -10.91
CA SER A 11 -11.68 -0.83 -10.61
C SER A 11 -11.50 -2.34 -10.88
N GLY A 12 -11.95 -3.17 -9.95
CA GLY A 12 -11.77 -4.63 -9.98
C GLY A 12 -10.51 -5.13 -9.26
N TRP A 13 -9.62 -4.23 -8.84
CA TRP A 13 -8.38 -4.55 -8.12
C TRP A 13 -8.41 -4.15 -6.63
N GLU A 14 -9.56 -3.67 -6.15
CA GLU A 14 -9.77 -3.27 -4.75
C GLU A 14 -9.34 -4.33 -3.71
N PRO A 15 -9.49 -5.65 -3.94
CA PRO A 15 -9.01 -6.65 -2.98
C PRO A 15 -7.50 -6.59 -2.68
N VAL A 16 -6.69 -6.02 -3.58
CA VAL A 16 -5.27 -5.78 -3.31
C VAL A 16 -5.10 -4.69 -2.25
N LYS A 17 -5.89 -3.61 -2.34
CA LYS A 17 -5.90 -2.55 -1.33
C LYS A 17 -6.36 -3.09 0.02
N ASP A 18 -7.46 -3.85 0.05
CA ASP A 18 -8.00 -4.45 1.28
C ASP A 18 -6.95 -5.32 1.97
N ARG A 19 -6.22 -6.13 1.18
CA ARG A 19 -5.17 -7.00 1.74
C ARG A 19 -3.96 -6.21 2.21
N PHE A 20 -3.59 -5.15 1.49
CA PHE A 20 -2.52 -4.25 1.89
C PHE A 20 -2.86 -3.59 3.24
N GLU A 21 -4.07 -3.03 3.37
CA GLU A 21 -4.64 -2.48 4.62
C GLU A 21 -4.57 -3.52 5.78
N TYR A 22 -5.03 -4.75 5.52
CA TYR A 22 -5.00 -5.82 6.52
C TYR A 22 -3.60 -6.11 7.06
N ASN A 23 -2.56 -6.06 6.21
CA ASN A 23 -1.20 -6.37 6.63
C ASN A 23 -0.69 -5.37 7.69
N PHE A 24 -1.00 -4.08 7.54
CA PHE A 24 -0.64 -3.09 8.56
C PHE A 24 -1.40 -3.30 9.86
N GLU A 25 -2.71 -3.58 9.77
CA GLU A 25 -3.55 -3.75 10.95
C GLU A 25 -3.21 -5.01 11.75
N HIS A 26 -2.81 -6.10 11.07
CA HIS A 26 -2.75 -7.43 11.69
C HIS A 26 -1.36 -8.07 11.66
N LEU A 27 -0.47 -7.67 10.76
CA LEU A 27 0.84 -8.30 10.56
C LEU A 27 2.02 -7.42 11.00
N GLY A 28 1.77 -6.18 11.41
CA GLY A 28 2.77 -5.32 12.03
C GLY A 28 3.73 -4.65 11.05
N GLU A 29 3.26 -4.32 9.85
CA GLU A 29 4.05 -3.58 8.87
C GLU A 29 4.41 -2.18 9.39
N LEU A 30 5.70 -1.82 9.27
CA LEU A 30 6.18 -0.46 9.53
C LEU A 30 5.84 0.47 8.34
N GLY A 31 6.11 -0.03 7.13
CA GLY A 31 5.87 0.63 5.87
C GLY A 31 6.04 -0.35 4.72
N ALA A 32 5.32 -0.11 3.63
CA ALA A 32 5.38 -0.95 2.44
C ALA A 32 4.92 -0.19 1.20
N SER A 33 5.22 -0.73 0.02
CA SER A 33 4.56 -0.39 -1.23
C SER A 33 4.28 -1.62 -2.08
N VAL A 34 3.29 -1.50 -2.98
CA VAL A 34 2.95 -2.52 -3.96
C VAL A 34 2.55 -1.85 -5.28
N CYS A 35 3.13 -2.34 -6.38
CA CYS A 35 2.78 -1.93 -7.73
C CYS A 35 2.44 -3.17 -8.57
N VAL A 36 1.33 -3.12 -9.30
CA VAL A 36 0.89 -4.18 -10.21
C VAL A 36 0.69 -3.60 -11.60
N LEU A 37 1.40 -4.17 -12.57
CA LEU A 37 1.14 -3.96 -13.98
C LEU A 37 0.33 -5.14 -14.53
N PHE A 38 -0.79 -4.85 -15.20
CA PHE A 38 -1.61 -5.82 -15.89
C PHE A 38 -1.86 -5.35 -17.32
N GLU A 39 -1.52 -6.21 -18.29
CA GLU A 39 -1.62 -5.89 -19.73
C GLU A 39 -0.92 -4.59 -20.16
N GLY A 40 0.17 -4.24 -19.45
CA GLY A 40 0.95 -3.03 -19.72
C GLY A 40 0.46 -1.76 -19.03
N GLU A 41 -0.69 -1.82 -18.35
CA GLU A 41 -1.26 -0.71 -17.59
C GLU A 41 -0.98 -0.89 -16.09
N MET A 42 -0.75 0.23 -15.40
CA MET A 42 -0.57 0.24 -13.95
C MET A 42 -1.95 0.23 -13.28
N VAL A 43 -2.33 -0.92 -12.73
CA VAL A 43 -3.65 -1.14 -12.13
C VAL A 43 -3.65 -1.01 -10.61
N VAL A 44 -2.50 -1.12 -9.97
CA VAL A 44 -2.31 -0.84 -8.55
C VAL A 44 -0.97 -0.14 -8.38
N ASP A 45 -0.97 0.94 -7.63
CA ASP A 45 0.23 1.60 -7.13
C ASP A 45 -0.09 2.20 -5.76
N LEU A 46 0.33 1.51 -4.71
CA LEU A 46 0.01 1.86 -3.32
C LEU A 46 1.27 1.93 -2.48
N TRP A 47 1.26 2.82 -1.49
CA TRP A 47 2.25 2.86 -0.43
C TRP A 47 1.65 3.38 0.87
N ALA A 48 2.26 3.00 2.00
CA ALA A 48 1.89 3.52 3.32
C ALA A 48 3.01 3.29 4.33
N GLY A 49 2.91 4.01 5.45
CA GLY A 49 3.82 3.87 6.59
C GLY A 49 5.22 4.43 6.33
N ASP A 50 6.17 3.96 7.12
CA ASP A 50 7.52 4.51 7.20
C ASP A 50 8.56 3.55 6.59
N ARG A 51 9.57 4.08 5.89
CA ARG A 51 10.68 3.28 5.35
C ARG A 51 11.76 2.95 6.38
N ASP A 52 11.73 3.59 7.54
CA ASP A 52 12.70 3.42 8.61
C ASP A 52 12.10 3.73 9.99
N LEU A 53 12.85 3.36 11.04
CA LEU A 53 12.44 3.57 12.44
C LEU A 53 12.53 5.04 12.89
N GLU A 54 13.06 5.93 12.03
CA GLU A 54 13.10 7.37 12.31
C GLU A 54 11.78 8.06 11.93
N GLY A 55 10.83 7.32 11.35
CA GLY A 55 9.52 7.83 10.95
C GLY A 55 9.55 8.57 9.62
N ASN A 56 10.53 8.28 8.76
CA ASN A 56 10.50 8.81 7.40
C ASN A 56 9.44 8.05 6.58
N PRO A 57 8.53 8.76 5.87
CA PRO A 57 7.48 8.11 5.10
C PRO A 57 8.08 7.25 3.98
N TRP A 58 7.37 6.18 3.61
CA TRP A 58 7.82 5.23 2.59
C TRP A 58 8.21 5.92 1.27
N LEU A 59 7.33 6.81 0.79
CA LEU A 59 7.40 7.57 -0.47
C LEU A 59 7.41 6.71 -1.74
#